data_AF-A0A953ZYD2-F1
#
_entry.id   AF-A0A953ZYD2-F1
#
_cell.length_a   1.000
_cell.length_b   1.000
_cell.length_c   1.000
_cell.angle_alpha   90.00
_cell.angle_beta   90.00
_cell.angle_gamma   90.00
#
_symmetry.space_group_name_H-M   'P 1'
#
loop_
_entity.id
_entity.type
_entity.pdbx_description
1 polymer ?
#
loop_
_entity_poly.entity_id
_entity_poly.type
_entity_poly.pdbx_seq_one_letter_code
_entity_poly.pdbx_strand_id
1 'polypeptide(L)'
;MNMVLRKGKELVAAVLALCATSCVESGNRDQVAAASSCMKCHNGSKGTDYAGPGIENPHPFPNADQLSCVTCHGGNDQGGDKATSHVPAPPSIGDQEFQRDDDGAWFNRLTLAGLDKVADYTVGGKTYTALDYLQFVNPGDLRVVGKGRSCGACHKPHVDKVSGSLLATEVGILSGAMFAAGVDNEVVANQGLYEDTAADKAWRALVDPTYALDPNNTGAVGELIEFPVFSVFGKKGGNNIHDNPAYDAGALPAGRDATTNRLITGSPLANLFHEQVAFTCGDCHLGSAGANNRYGDYRSSGCTACHMPYSLDGRSRSKDPNVNKLEPLDPTDIEQPERAHVRSHRIRSVKRTLANGQQQDGIDDYTCAGCHQGSNRTVMQYWGIRLDQNQDLRRGVQYPVMPTKFTNTAKDTRLFDPVVRNREFNGRNANQYILFEDYDGDNRDDTPADVHYEAGLGCIDCHGS
;
A
#
# COMPACT_ATOMS: atom_id res chain seq x y z
N MET A 1 -52.40 -43.20 -46.67
CA MET A 1 -53.53 -42.74 -45.85
C MET A 1 -53.08 -42.86 -44.41
N ASN A 2 -52.82 -41.85 -43.61
CA ASN A 2 -53.35 -40.49 -43.52
C ASN A 2 -52.24 -39.44 -43.43
N MET A 3 -52.63 -38.24 -43.83
CA MET A 3 -51.84 -37.04 -44.04
C MET A 3 -52.02 -36.07 -42.85
N VAL A 4 -51.24 -34.99 -42.88
CA VAL A 4 -51.40 -33.71 -42.16
C VAL A 4 -50.96 -33.70 -40.67
N LEU A 5 -50.16 -32.76 -40.13
CA LEU A 5 -49.81 -31.36 -40.47
C LEU A 5 -48.39 -30.99 -40.00
N ARG A 6 -47.68 -30.22 -40.84
CA ARG A 6 -46.49 -29.42 -40.50
C ARG A 6 -46.86 -28.28 -39.54
N LYS A 7 -46.02 -27.99 -38.55
CA LYS A 7 -45.87 -26.65 -37.97
C LYS A 7 -44.40 -26.25 -37.96
N GLY A 8 -44.15 -25.06 -38.48
CA GLY A 8 -42.83 -24.49 -38.75
C GLY A 8 -42.08 -24.11 -37.48
N LYS A 9 -40.75 -24.12 -37.61
CA LYS A 9 -39.82 -23.58 -36.64
C LYS A 9 -39.84 -22.06 -36.73
N GLU A 10 -40.24 -21.38 -35.66
CA GLU A 10 -39.94 -19.96 -35.47
C GLU A 10 -38.51 -19.83 -34.94
N LEU A 11 -37.67 -19.17 -35.73
CA LEU A 11 -36.33 -18.73 -35.34
C LEU A 11 -36.51 -17.53 -34.40
N VAL A 12 -36.30 -17.73 -33.10
CA VAL A 12 -36.14 -16.60 -32.18
C VAL A 12 -34.69 -16.13 -32.29
N ALA A 13 -34.49 -15.05 -33.06
CA ALA A 13 -33.23 -14.33 -33.11
C ALA A 13 -33.04 -13.56 -31.80
N ALA A 14 -32.18 -14.07 -30.92
CA ALA A 14 -31.70 -13.31 -29.76
C ALA A 14 -30.75 -12.22 -30.25
N VAL A 15 -31.22 -10.97 -30.24
CA VAL A 15 -30.38 -9.79 -30.45
C VAL A 15 -29.54 -9.60 -29.18
N LEU A 16 -28.28 -10.06 -29.22
CA LEU A 16 -27.26 -9.62 -28.26
C LEU A 16 -26.94 -8.16 -28.57
N ALA A 17 -27.41 -7.24 -27.73
CA ALA A 17 -26.92 -5.87 -27.70
C ALA A 17 -25.50 -5.88 -27.10
N LEU A 18 -24.47 -5.91 -27.96
CA LEU A 18 -23.13 -5.50 -27.56
C LEU A 18 -23.14 -3.98 -27.35
N CYS A 19 -23.16 -3.54 -26.10
CA CYS A 19 -22.73 -2.19 -25.75
C CYS A 19 -21.21 -2.10 -25.90
N ALA A 20 -20.72 -1.93 -27.13
CA ALA A 20 -19.40 -1.39 -27.37
C ALA A 20 -19.48 0.13 -27.21
N THR A 21 -19.13 0.64 -26.04
CA THR A 21 -18.79 2.06 -25.88
C THR A 21 -17.46 2.31 -26.57
N SER A 22 -17.50 2.53 -27.87
CA SER A 22 -16.39 3.12 -28.63
C SER A 22 -16.38 4.62 -28.36
N CYS A 23 -15.53 5.08 -27.44
CA CYS A 23 -15.13 6.48 -27.38
C CYS A 23 -14.09 6.72 -28.48
N VAL A 24 -14.54 6.96 -29.70
CA VAL A 24 -13.69 7.50 -30.76
C VAL A 24 -14.46 8.61 -31.46
N GLU A 25 -14.35 9.83 -30.95
CA GLU A 25 -14.49 11.00 -31.81
C GLU A 25 -13.16 11.16 -32.56
N SER A 26 -13.19 10.85 -33.85
CA SER A 26 -12.10 11.12 -34.78
C SER A 26 -12.00 12.63 -35.01
N GLY A 27 -11.28 13.30 -34.12
CA GLY A 27 -10.83 14.69 -34.27
C GLY A 27 -9.55 14.78 -35.09
N ASN A 28 -9.50 15.77 -35.96
CA ASN A 28 -8.45 16.10 -36.92
C ASN A 28 -7.02 16.13 -36.30
N ARG A 29 -6.06 15.43 -36.91
CA ARG A 29 -4.71 15.12 -36.35
C ARG A 29 -3.63 16.21 -36.51
N ASP A 30 -3.98 17.44 -36.89
CA ASP A 30 -2.99 18.50 -37.18
C ASP A 30 -3.06 19.76 -36.28
N GLN A 31 -3.69 19.67 -35.12
CA GLN A 31 -3.55 20.70 -34.08
C GLN A 31 -2.95 20.07 -32.82
N VAL A 32 -1.75 20.51 -32.44
CA VAL A 32 -1.22 20.25 -31.09
C VAL A 32 -2.24 20.85 -30.12
N ALA A 33 -3.01 20.00 -29.46
CA ALA A 33 -3.97 20.44 -28.46
C ALA A 33 -3.22 21.29 -27.43
N ALA A 34 -3.76 22.48 -27.15
CA ALA A 34 -3.15 23.40 -26.19
C ALA A 34 -2.92 22.68 -24.86
N ALA A 35 -1.73 22.87 -24.26
CA ALA A 35 -1.40 22.24 -22.98
C ALA A 35 -2.47 22.54 -21.91
N SER A 36 -2.86 21.50 -21.16
CA SER A 36 -3.58 21.66 -19.90
C SER A 36 -2.80 22.56 -18.94
N SER A 37 -3.50 23.19 -17.98
CA SER A 37 -2.85 23.98 -16.93
C SER A 37 -1.81 23.15 -16.16
N CYS A 38 -2.12 21.87 -15.90
CA CYS A 38 -1.21 20.93 -15.26
C CYS A 38 0.11 20.81 -16.01
N MET A 39 0.08 20.61 -17.34
CA MET A 39 1.30 20.46 -18.15
C MET A 39 2.10 21.76 -18.23
N LYS A 40 1.44 22.92 -18.22
CA LYS A 40 2.13 24.22 -18.17
C LYS A 40 2.91 24.39 -16.86
N CYS A 41 2.32 24.08 -15.72
CA CYS A 41 2.95 24.28 -14.42
C CYS A 41 3.96 23.18 -14.04
N HIS A 42 3.66 21.91 -14.32
CA HIS A 42 4.44 20.77 -13.84
C HIS A 42 5.43 20.22 -14.87
N ASN A 43 5.14 20.34 -16.17
CA ASN A 43 6.05 19.87 -17.23
C ASN A 43 6.76 21.03 -17.95
N GLY A 44 6.12 22.20 -18.04
CA GLY A 44 6.60 23.33 -18.84
C GLY A 44 6.41 23.14 -20.34
N SER A 45 5.60 22.17 -20.78
CA SER A 45 5.25 21.99 -22.20
C SER A 45 4.21 23.02 -22.66
N LYS A 46 4.25 23.33 -23.96
CA LYS A 46 3.26 24.15 -24.67
C LYS A 46 2.11 23.33 -25.25
N GLY A 47 2.29 22.01 -25.39
CA GLY A 47 1.27 21.05 -25.80
C GLY A 47 0.90 20.08 -24.68
N THR A 48 -0.16 19.30 -24.87
CA THR A 48 -0.50 18.18 -23.98
C THR A 48 0.41 16.98 -24.27
N ASP A 49 1.70 17.19 -24.05
CA ASP A 49 2.78 16.23 -24.22
C ASP A 49 3.81 16.40 -23.10
N TYR A 50 4.69 15.41 -22.96
CA TYR A 50 5.77 15.43 -21.97
C TYR A 50 7.09 15.94 -22.56
N ALA A 51 7.06 16.84 -23.55
CA ALA A 51 8.25 17.36 -24.20
C ALA A 51 8.97 18.46 -23.40
N GLY A 52 8.30 19.05 -22.40
CA GLY A 52 8.89 20.03 -21.50
C GLY A 52 9.85 19.41 -20.49
N PRO A 53 10.66 20.23 -19.80
CA PRO A 53 11.72 19.77 -18.92
C PRO A 53 11.27 19.23 -17.55
N GLY A 54 9.98 19.32 -17.20
CA GLY A 54 9.44 19.00 -15.88
C GLY A 54 9.07 17.53 -15.68
N ILE A 55 7.84 17.24 -15.23
CA ILE A 55 7.38 15.87 -14.93
C ILE A 55 7.51 14.90 -16.11
N GLU A 56 7.80 13.63 -15.83
CA GLU A 56 7.84 12.58 -16.83
C GLU A 56 6.43 12.09 -17.22
N ASN A 57 6.34 11.37 -18.34
CA ASN A 57 5.13 10.64 -18.73
C ASN A 57 4.87 9.50 -17.71
N PRO A 58 3.77 9.56 -16.93
CA PRO A 58 3.45 8.56 -15.93
C PRO A 58 3.11 7.21 -16.56
N HIS A 59 2.62 7.17 -17.79
CA HIS A 59 2.10 5.97 -18.43
C HIS A 59 2.88 5.69 -19.72
N PRO A 60 4.15 5.26 -19.66
CA PRO A 60 5.02 5.10 -20.85
C PRO A 60 4.67 3.89 -21.76
N PHE A 61 3.48 3.32 -21.61
CA PHE A 61 2.97 2.16 -22.35
C PHE A 61 1.79 2.56 -23.25
N PRO A 62 1.33 1.70 -24.19
CA PRO A 62 0.34 2.08 -25.21
C PRO A 62 -0.89 2.80 -24.65
N ASN A 63 -1.45 3.72 -25.44
CA ASN A 63 -2.57 4.61 -25.10
C ASN A 63 -2.25 5.73 -24.09
N ALA A 64 -0.97 5.97 -23.78
CA ALA A 64 -0.52 7.08 -22.96
C ALA A 64 -1.02 8.45 -23.45
N ASP A 65 -1.06 8.62 -24.77
CA ASP A 65 -1.49 9.81 -25.50
C ASP A 65 -2.97 10.13 -25.31
N GLN A 66 -3.75 9.17 -24.81
CA GLN A 66 -5.19 9.32 -24.57
C GLN A 66 -5.52 9.69 -23.11
N LEU A 67 -4.51 9.83 -22.24
CA LEU A 67 -4.73 10.09 -20.82
C LEU A 67 -4.45 11.55 -20.49
N SER A 68 -5.39 12.19 -19.79
CA SER A 68 -5.18 13.52 -19.20
C SER A 68 -4.78 13.41 -17.74
N CYS A 69 -4.11 14.44 -17.21
CA CYS A 69 -3.73 14.51 -15.79
C CYS A 69 -4.94 14.31 -14.86
N VAL A 70 -6.07 14.93 -15.23
CA VAL A 70 -7.31 14.90 -14.44
C VAL A 70 -8.06 13.56 -14.54
N THR A 71 -7.74 12.72 -15.54
CA THR A 71 -8.27 11.35 -15.60
C THR A 71 -7.77 10.54 -14.41
N CYS A 72 -6.48 10.70 -14.06
CA CYS A 72 -5.88 10.02 -12.92
C CYS A 72 -6.15 10.79 -11.62
N HIS A 73 -5.77 12.06 -11.55
CA HIS A 73 -5.76 12.84 -10.31
C HIS A 73 -7.09 13.57 -10.02
N GLY A 74 -8.04 13.62 -10.94
CA GLY A 74 -9.17 14.54 -10.81
C GLY A 74 -8.70 16.00 -10.86
N GLY A 75 -9.37 16.90 -10.13
CA GLY A 75 -9.05 18.34 -10.17
C GLY A 75 -9.62 19.04 -11.40
N ASN A 76 -8.94 20.10 -11.86
CA ASN A 76 -9.38 20.94 -12.98
C ASN A 76 -8.19 21.40 -13.84
N ASP A 77 -8.14 20.94 -15.09
CA ASP A 77 -7.07 21.26 -16.05
C ASP A 77 -7.25 22.59 -16.79
N GLN A 78 -8.35 23.30 -16.50
CA GLN A 78 -8.64 24.64 -17.03
C GLN A 78 -8.35 25.75 -16.01
N GLY A 79 -7.98 25.40 -14.77
CA GLY A 79 -7.61 26.37 -13.75
C GLY A 79 -6.34 27.15 -14.12
N GLY A 80 -6.24 28.41 -13.69
CA GLY A 80 -5.07 29.25 -13.97
C GLY A 80 -3.98 29.17 -12.89
N ASP A 81 -4.32 28.61 -11.74
CA ASP A 81 -3.49 28.57 -10.53
C ASP A 81 -3.75 27.31 -9.69
N LYS A 82 -3.02 27.18 -8.58
CA LYS A 82 -3.18 26.08 -7.62
C LYS A 82 -4.59 26.00 -7.05
N ALA A 83 -5.18 27.14 -6.67
CA ALA A 83 -6.48 27.17 -5.99
C ALA A 83 -7.64 26.74 -6.90
N THR A 84 -7.54 27.03 -8.20
CA THR A 84 -8.56 26.72 -9.20
C THR A 84 -8.33 25.39 -9.90
N SER A 85 -7.11 24.82 -9.83
CA SER A 85 -6.76 23.55 -10.47
C SER A 85 -6.71 22.35 -9.51
N HIS A 86 -6.23 22.54 -8.28
CA HIS A 86 -6.05 21.44 -7.32
C HIS A 86 -7.36 21.13 -6.58
N VAL A 87 -7.47 19.89 -6.09
CA VAL A 87 -8.48 19.56 -5.08
C VAL A 87 -7.97 20.06 -3.71
N PRO A 88 -8.69 20.96 -3.02
CA PRO A 88 -8.28 21.45 -1.72
C PRO A 88 -8.34 20.33 -0.67
N ALA A 89 -7.45 20.39 0.32
CA ALA A 89 -7.51 19.46 1.44
C ALA A 89 -8.81 19.63 2.23
N PRO A 90 -9.39 18.54 2.77
CA PRO A 90 -10.45 18.62 3.75
C PRO A 90 -10.07 19.52 4.95
N PRO A 91 -11.01 20.24 5.58
CA PRO A 91 -10.71 21.12 6.71
C PRO A 91 -10.01 20.43 7.88
N SER A 92 -10.30 19.15 8.13
CA SER A 92 -9.66 18.34 9.19
C SER A 92 -8.19 17.99 8.89
N ILE A 93 -7.71 18.28 7.68
CA ILE A 93 -6.32 18.08 7.26
C ILE A 93 -5.64 19.41 6.99
N GLY A 94 -6.39 20.41 6.52
CA GLY A 94 -5.90 21.75 6.30
C GLY A 94 -4.70 21.83 5.35
N ASP A 95 -4.00 22.96 5.44
CA ASP A 95 -2.75 23.19 4.72
C ASP A 95 -1.53 22.73 5.54
N GLN A 96 -0.33 23.03 5.04
CA GLN A 96 0.92 22.67 5.72
C GLN A 96 1.08 23.39 7.07
N GLU A 97 0.59 24.62 7.21
CA GLU A 97 0.68 25.34 8.48
C GLU A 97 -0.19 24.66 9.54
N PHE A 98 -1.44 24.32 9.20
CA PHE A 98 -2.30 23.57 10.10
C PHE A 98 -1.72 22.19 10.46
N GLN A 99 -1.13 21.48 9.49
CA GLN A 99 -0.50 20.17 9.73
C GLN A 99 0.71 20.23 10.65
N ARG A 100 1.39 21.38 10.77
CA ARG A 100 2.50 21.53 11.70
C ARG A 100 2.04 21.64 13.15
N ASP A 101 0.83 22.16 13.35
CA ASP A 101 0.30 22.48 14.67
C ASP A 101 -0.78 21.47 15.15
N ASP A 102 -1.22 20.54 14.29
CA ASP A 102 -2.20 19.51 14.58
C ASP A 102 -1.71 18.10 14.17
N ASP A 103 -1.40 17.27 15.17
CA ASP A 103 -0.89 15.91 14.99
C ASP A 103 -1.87 14.99 14.23
N GLY A 104 -3.18 15.20 14.40
CA GLY A 104 -4.21 14.42 13.72
C GLY A 104 -4.29 14.74 12.23
N ALA A 105 -4.21 16.02 11.88
CA ALA A 105 -4.12 16.51 10.52
C ALA A 105 -2.84 16.00 9.83
N TRP A 106 -1.71 16.07 10.54
CA TRP A 106 -0.43 15.51 10.07
C TRP A 106 -0.54 14.01 9.82
N PHE A 107 -0.98 13.24 10.83
CA PHE A 107 -1.10 11.79 10.75
C PHE A 107 -1.97 11.37 9.56
N ASN A 108 -3.19 11.92 9.46
CA ASN A 108 -4.13 11.54 8.39
C ASN A 108 -3.58 11.87 7.00
N ARG A 109 -2.82 12.96 6.87
CA ARG A 109 -2.24 13.33 5.59
C ARG A 109 -0.98 12.53 5.25
N LEU A 110 -0.18 12.15 6.25
CA LEU A 110 1.03 11.36 6.08
C LEU A 110 0.71 9.91 5.71
N THR A 111 -0.17 9.28 6.49
CA THR A 111 -0.52 7.87 6.34
C THR A 111 -1.63 7.63 5.31
N LEU A 112 -2.39 8.68 4.95
CA LEU A 112 -3.63 8.57 4.17
C LEU A 112 -4.69 7.67 4.83
N ALA A 113 -4.47 7.19 6.06
CA ALA A 113 -5.37 6.31 6.75
C ALA A 113 -6.65 7.06 7.12
N GLY A 114 -7.81 6.42 6.95
CA GLY A 114 -9.09 6.98 7.36
C GLY A 114 -9.60 8.16 6.52
N LEU A 115 -8.87 8.61 5.49
CA LEU A 115 -9.30 9.72 4.63
C LEU A 115 -10.71 9.55 4.05
N ASP A 116 -11.07 8.32 3.66
CA ASP A 116 -12.40 7.93 3.20
C ASP A 116 -13.53 8.13 4.21
N LYS A 117 -13.20 8.34 5.49
CA LYS A 117 -14.17 8.60 6.56
C LYS A 117 -14.38 10.10 6.81
N VAL A 118 -13.65 10.97 6.11
CA VAL A 118 -13.83 12.42 6.20
C VAL A 118 -15.14 12.81 5.49
N ALA A 119 -15.93 13.67 6.13
CA ALA A 119 -17.18 14.16 5.56
C ALA A 119 -16.93 15.02 4.31
N ASP A 120 -17.93 15.06 3.43
CA ASP A 120 -17.93 15.99 2.30
C ASP A 120 -17.82 17.44 2.78
N TYR A 121 -17.11 18.26 2.01
CA TYR A 121 -16.75 19.62 2.40
C TYR A 121 -16.83 20.57 1.21
N THR A 122 -17.03 21.85 1.48
CA THR A 122 -17.21 22.87 0.44
C THR A 122 -16.13 23.93 0.54
N VAL A 123 -15.47 24.21 -0.58
CA VAL A 123 -14.43 25.24 -0.72
C VAL A 123 -14.71 26.02 -1.99
N GLY A 124 -14.79 27.35 -1.89
CA GLY A 124 -15.02 28.21 -3.06
C GLY A 124 -16.34 27.91 -3.80
N GLY A 125 -17.38 27.49 -3.07
CA GLY A 125 -18.70 27.17 -3.65
C GLY A 125 -18.78 25.82 -4.39
N LYS A 126 -17.71 25.02 -4.39
CA LYS A 126 -17.69 23.65 -4.90
C LYS A 126 -17.61 22.65 -3.76
N THR A 127 -18.45 21.62 -3.81
CA THR A 127 -18.42 20.48 -2.87
C THR A 127 -17.45 19.42 -3.39
N TYR A 128 -16.64 18.91 -2.46
CA TYR A 128 -15.67 17.85 -2.66
C TYR A 128 -15.94 16.72 -1.68
N THR A 129 -15.69 15.50 -2.13
CA THR A 129 -15.69 14.32 -1.27
C THR A 129 -14.27 14.02 -0.77
N ALA A 130 -14.17 13.25 0.31
CA ALA A 130 -12.91 12.64 0.74
C ALA A 130 -12.17 11.92 -0.40
N LEU A 131 -12.94 11.24 -1.26
CA LEU A 131 -12.38 10.46 -2.35
C LEU A 131 -11.80 11.32 -3.47
N ASP A 132 -12.35 12.51 -3.71
CA ASP A 132 -11.79 13.44 -4.70
C ASP A 132 -10.40 13.93 -4.25
N TYR A 133 -10.24 14.22 -2.96
CA TYR A 133 -8.93 14.59 -2.42
C TYR A 133 -7.95 13.41 -2.43
N LEU A 134 -8.43 12.22 -2.02
CA LEU A 134 -7.59 11.03 -2.02
C LEU A 134 -7.12 10.68 -3.43
N GLN A 135 -7.99 10.74 -4.44
CA GLN A 135 -7.62 10.56 -5.84
C GLN A 135 -6.57 11.60 -6.29
N PHE A 136 -6.73 12.84 -5.86
CA PHE A 136 -5.82 13.92 -6.22
C PHE A 136 -4.40 13.69 -5.69
N VAL A 137 -4.27 13.27 -4.43
CA VAL A 137 -2.95 13.03 -3.81
C VAL A 137 -2.39 11.63 -4.09
N ASN A 138 -3.24 10.63 -4.28
CA ASN A 138 -2.88 9.27 -4.63
C ASN A 138 -3.91 8.64 -5.59
N PRO A 139 -3.69 8.73 -6.91
CA PRO A 139 -4.63 8.21 -7.90
C PRO A 139 -4.68 6.67 -7.97
N GLY A 140 -3.75 5.94 -7.32
CA GLY A 140 -3.78 4.47 -7.28
C GLY A 140 -4.19 3.88 -5.92
N ASP A 141 -4.70 4.68 -4.99
CA ASP A 141 -5.23 4.17 -3.71
C ASP A 141 -6.40 3.19 -3.97
N LEU A 142 -6.46 2.08 -3.23
CA LEU A 142 -7.50 1.05 -3.40
C LEU A 142 -8.92 1.59 -3.21
N ARG A 143 -9.10 2.61 -2.35
CA ARG A 143 -10.39 3.26 -2.14
C ARG A 143 -10.84 4.05 -3.36
N VAL A 144 -9.89 4.56 -4.14
CA VAL A 144 -10.13 5.31 -5.40
C VAL A 144 -10.34 4.34 -6.55
N VAL A 145 -9.40 3.42 -6.78
CA VAL A 145 -9.46 2.52 -7.93
C VAL A 145 -10.58 1.49 -7.79
N GLY A 146 -10.94 1.09 -6.57
CA GLY A 146 -12.09 0.23 -6.28
C GLY A 146 -13.44 0.84 -6.66
N LYS A 147 -13.51 2.18 -6.82
CA LYS A 147 -14.69 2.89 -7.34
C LYS A 147 -14.65 3.06 -8.87
N GLY A 148 -13.73 2.40 -9.57
CA GLY A 148 -13.58 2.52 -11.02
C GLY A 148 -13.00 3.86 -11.48
N ARG A 149 -12.34 4.61 -10.58
CA ARG A 149 -11.68 5.89 -10.90
C ARG A 149 -10.20 5.65 -11.20
N SER A 150 -9.57 6.59 -11.92
CA SER A 150 -8.14 6.56 -12.21
C SER A 150 -7.72 5.20 -12.83
N CYS A 151 -6.73 4.49 -12.29
CA CYS A 151 -6.29 3.19 -12.76
C CYS A 151 -7.44 2.17 -12.84
N GLY A 152 -8.42 2.26 -11.93
CA GLY A 152 -9.58 1.36 -11.90
C GLY A 152 -10.53 1.51 -13.09
N ALA A 153 -10.47 2.62 -13.83
CA ALA A 153 -11.25 2.80 -15.04
C ALA A 153 -10.82 1.83 -16.16
N CYS A 154 -9.53 1.46 -16.21
CA CYS A 154 -8.96 0.61 -17.25
C CYS A 154 -8.45 -0.74 -16.73
N HIS A 155 -8.06 -0.84 -15.45
CA HIS A 155 -7.42 -2.02 -14.85
C HIS A 155 -8.30 -2.73 -13.81
N LYS A 156 -9.63 -2.63 -13.93
CA LYS A 156 -10.58 -3.24 -13.00
C LYS A 156 -10.27 -4.72 -12.62
N PRO A 157 -9.90 -5.62 -13.55
CA PRO A 157 -9.57 -6.99 -13.18
C PRO A 157 -8.42 -7.12 -12.18
N HIS A 158 -7.42 -6.24 -12.25
CA HIS A 158 -6.32 -6.20 -11.28
C HIS A 158 -6.78 -5.60 -9.96
N VAL A 159 -7.60 -4.54 -10.00
CA VAL A 159 -8.18 -3.93 -8.80
C VAL A 159 -8.95 -4.96 -7.99
N ASP A 160 -9.85 -5.71 -8.63
CA ASP A 160 -10.68 -6.70 -7.95
C ASP A 160 -9.84 -7.79 -7.27
N LYS A 161 -8.76 -8.25 -7.93
CA LYS A 161 -7.82 -9.23 -7.33
C LYS A 161 -6.99 -8.64 -6.19
N VAL A 162 -6.39 -7.46 -6.39
CA VAL A 162 -5.51 -6.85 -5.39
C VAL A 162 -6.30 -6.44 -4.16
N SER A 163 -7.48 -5.84 -4.31
CA SER A 163 -8.33 -5.42 -3.20
C SER A 163 -8.75 -6.57 -2.27
N GLY A 164 -8.88 -7.81 -2.78
CA GLY A 164 -9.16 -9.01 -1.99
C GLY A 164 -7.93 -9.76 -1.47
N SER A 165 -6.72 -9.32 -1.82
CA SER A 165 -5.49 -10.02 -1.43
C SER A 165 -5.14 -9.84 0.05
N LEU A 166 -4.30 -10.73 0.60
CA LEU A 166 -3.77 -10.58 1.96
C LEU A 166 -3.00 -9.27 2.13
N LEU A 167 -2.30 -8.82 1.08
CA LEU A 167 -1.51 -7.58 1.10
C LEU A 167 -2.41 -6.32 1.16
N ALA A 168 -3.62 -6.40 0.61
CA ALA A 168 -4.59 -5.32 0.73
C ALA A 168 -5.43 -5.40 2.00
N THR A 169 -5.82 -6.60 2.43
CA THR A 169 -6.79 -6.79 3.53
C THR A 169 -6.15 -6.80 4.90
N GLU A 170 -4.85 -7.10 5.01
CA GLU A 170 -4.13 -7.31 6.28
C GLU A 170 -4.66 -8.50 7.10
N VAL A 171 -5.58 -9.29 6.55
CA VAL A 171 -6.32 -10.32 7.29
C VAL A 171 -5.38 -11.35 7.93
N GLY A 172 -4.31 -11.75 7.24
CA GLY A 172 -3.34 -12.72 7.77
C GLY A 172 -2.59 -12.25 9.02
N ILE A 173 -2.49 -10.93 9.24
CA ILE A 173 -1.87 -10.36 10.45
C ILE A 173 -2.95 -10.04 11.48
N LEU A 174 -3.96 -9.27 11.07
CA LEU A 174 -5.02 -8.80 11.92
C LEU A 174 -5.83 -9.96 12.51
N SER A 175 -6.34 -10.85 11.67
CA SER A 175 -7.10 -12.02 12.11
C SER A 175 -6.17 -13.12 12.63
N GLY A 176 -5.01 -13.31 12.02
CA GLY A 176 -4.03 -14.32 12.44
C GLY A 176 -3.54 -14.14 13.89
N ALA A 177 -3.28 -12.89 14.31
CA ALA A 177 -2.90 -12.60 15.69
C ALA A 177 -4.04 -12.89 16.67
N MET A 178 -5.28 -12.54 16.32
CA MET A 178 -6.46 -12.79 17.17
C MET A 178 -6.75 -14.29 17.30
N PHE A 179 -6.65 -15.03 16.20
CA PHE A 179 -6.75 -16.49 16.19
C PHE A 179 -5.69 -17.13 17.08
N ALA A 180 -4.43 -16.71 16.97
CA ALA A 180 -3.33 -17.20 17.80
C ALA A 180 -3.53 -16.90 19.30
N ALA A 181 -4.20 -15.78 19.62
CA ALA A 181 -4.60 -15.44 20.99
C ALA A 181 -5.81 -16.24 21.50
N GLY A 182 -6.46 -17.04 20.64
CA GLY A 182 -7.61 -17.87 20.97
C GLY A 182 -8.95 -17.12 20.96
N VAL A 183 -9.00 -15.96 20.30
CA VAL A 183 -10.26 -15.23 20.06
C VAL A 183 -11.00 -15.89 18.91
N ASP A 184 -12.30 -16.08 19.10
CA ASP A 184 -13.15 -16.75 18.10
C ASP A 184 -13.37 -15.83 16.89
N ASN A 185 -13.56 -16.45 15.72
CA ASN A 185 -13.86 -15.74 14.48
C ASN A 185 -15.18 -14.95 14.62
N GLU A 186 -15.17 -13.63 14.39
CA GLU A 186 -16.37 -12.80 14.56
C GLU A 186 -17.38 -12.94 13.40
N VAL A 187 -16.94 -13.44 12.24
CA VAL A 187 -17.82 -13.77 11.13
C VAL A 187 -18.35 -15.17 11.37
N VAL A 188 -19.60 -15.27 11.84
CA VAL A 188 -20.25 -16.56 12.17
C VAL A 188 -20.19 -17.56 11.01
N ALA A 189 -20.32 -17.09 9.76
CA ALA A 189 -20.24 -17.94 8.58
C ALA A 189 -18.85 -18.57 8.36
N ASN A 190 -17.80 -17.97 8.92
CA ASN A 190 -16.42 -18.45 8.81
C ASN A 190 -16.04 -19.41 9.96
N GLN A 191 -16.79 -19.42 11.07
CA GLN A 191 -16.53 -20.31 12.20
C GLN A 191 -16.58 -21.79 11.77
N GLY A 192 -15.53 -22.54 12.08
CA GLY A 192 -15.40 -23.95 11.73
C GLY A 192 -15.15 -24.25 10.24
N LEU A 193 -15.04 -23.24 9.37
CA LEU A 193 -14.54 -23.43 8.00
C LEU A 193 -13.04 -23.67 8.03
N TYR A 194 -12.53 -24.63 7.23
CA TYR A 194 -11.10 -24.89 7.04
C TYR A 194 -10.30 -25.00 8.35
N GLU A 195 -10.76 -25.83 9.28
CA GLU A 195 -10.14 -25.97 10.62
C GLU A 195 -10.16 -24.68 11.45
N ASP A 196 -11.25 -23.92 11.30
CA ASP A 196 -11.50 -22.63 11.94
C ASP A 196 -10.59 -21.52 11.40
N THR A 197 -10.94 -21.04 10.20
CA THR A 197 -10.16 -20.06 9.44
C THR A 197 -9.88 -18.78 10.24
N ALA A 198 -8.62 -18.35 10.25
CA ALA A 198 -8.17 -17.09 10.84
C ALA A 198 -8.42 -15.92 9.88
N ALA A 199 -9.66 -15.77 9.39
CA ALA A 199 -10.05 -14.72 8.47
C ALA A 199 -11.43 -14.18 8.84
N ASP A 200 -11.43 -13.02 9.50
CA ASP A 200 -12.65 -12.35 9.92
C ASP A 200 -12.51 -10.84 9.85
N LYS A 201 -11.33 -10.29 10.14
CA LYS A 201 -11.09 -8.84 10.16
C LYS A 201 -10.05 -8.40 9.13
N ALA A 202 -10.30 -7.21 8.58
CA ALA A 202 -9.44 -6.50 7.66
C ALA A 202 -9.43 -5.00 7.98
N TRP A 203 -8.48 -4.24 7.43
CA TRP A 203 -8.45 -2.77 7.62
C TRP A 203 -9.73 -2.08 7.08
N ARG A 204 -10.44 -2.71 6.14
CA ARG A 204 -11.77 -2.35 5.65
C ARG A 204 -12.61 -3.61 5.44
N ALA A 205 -13.91 -3.47 5.66
CA ALA A 205 -14.85 -4.54 5.39
C ALA A 205 -14.87 -4.89 3.89
N LEU A 206 -15.02 -6.18 3.61
CA LEU A 206 -15.12 -6.72 2.26
C LEU A 206 -16.15 -7.85 2.25
N VAL A 207 -17.02 -7.85 1.25
CA VAL A 207 -17.97 -8.94 1.01
C VAL A 207 -17.83 -9.36 -0.44
N ASP A 208 -17.66 -10.65 -0.68
CA ASP A 208 -17.77 -11.25 -2.00
C ASP A 208 -19.20 -11.77 -2.19
N PRO A 209 -20.06 -11.04 -2.96
CA PRO A 209 -21.44 -11.47 -3.18
C PRO A 209 -21.55 -12.72 -4.05
N THR A 210 -20.46 -13.14 -4.70
CA THR A 210 -20.39 -14.34 -5.53
C THR A 210 -19.82 -15.55 -4.80
N TYR A 211 -19.40 -15.37 -3.54
CA TYR A 211 -18.84 -16.45 -2.74
C TYR A 211 -19.84 -17.59 -2.57
N ALA A 212 -19.39 -18.78 -2.96
CA ALA A 212 -20.03 -20.03 -2.66
C ALA A 212 -18.96 -20.96 -2.08
N LEU A 213 -19.25 -21.56 -0.94
CA LEU A 213 -18.34 -22.52 -0.31
C LEU A 213 -18.09 -23.67 -1.29
N ASP A 214 -16.84 -23.80 -1.74
CA ASP A 214 -16.36 -24.95 -2.50
C ASP A 214 -15.44 -25.79 -1.59
N PRO A 215 -15.87 -26.98 -1.16
CA PRO A 215 -15.07 -27.82 -0.27
C PRO A 215 -13.76 -28.31 -0.91
N ASN A 216 -13.59 -28.15 -2.23
CA ASN A 216 -12.35 -28.48 -2.93
C ASN A 216 -11.39 -27.28 -3.04
N ASN A 217 -11.85 -26.08 -2.67
CA ASN A 217 -11.08 -24.85 -2.75
C ASN A 217 -10.90 -24.23 -1.36
N THR A 218 -9.93 -24.75 -0.61
CA THR A 218 -9.61 -24.31 0.75
C THR A 218 -9.10 -22.86 0.78
N GLY A 219 -9.57 -22.09 1.76
CA GLY A 219 -9.02 -20.76 2.10
C GLY A 219 -9.79 -19.57 1.52
N ALA A 220 -10.79 -19.77 0.66
CA ALA A 220 -11.67 -18.69 0.22
C ALA A 220 -12.72 -18.38 1.31
N VAL A 221 -12.89 -17.10 1.67
CA VAL A 221 -13.94 -16.62 2.58
C VAL A 221 -14.82 -15.59 1.88
N GLY A 222 -16.10 -15.54 2.26
CA GLY A 222 -17.07 -14.63 1.62
C GLY A 222 -17.17 -13.24 2.24
N GLU A 223 -16.66 -13.08 3.47
CA GLU A 223 -16.83 -11.85 4.23
C GLU A 223 -15.65 -11.60 5.18
N LEU A 224 -15.28 -10.33 5.27
CA LEU A 224 -14.38 -9.75 6.26
C LEU A 224 -15.04 -8.48 6.81
N ILE A 225 -14.96 -8.27 8.12
CA ILE A 225 -15.39 -7.03 8.78
C ILE A 225 -14.22 -6.07 8.94
N GLU A 226 -14.52 -4.78 9.01
CA GLU A 226 -13.51 -3.78 9.32
C GLU A 226 -13.03 -3.94 10.78
N PHE A 227 -11.71 -3.89 11.00
CA PHE A 227 -11.09 -3.97 12.32
C PHE A 227 -11.65 -2.87 13.23
N PRO A 228 -12.36 -3.19 14.33
CA PRO A 228 -12.95 -2.19 15.22
C PRO A 228 -11.92 -1.27 15.88
N VAL A 229 -12.39 -0.13 16.40
CA VAL A 229 -11.57 0.82 17.16
C VAL A 229 -12.23 1.08 18.51
N PHE A 230 -11.54 0.68 19.57
CA PHE A 230 -11.84 0.83 20.99
C PHE A 230 -11.01 1.96 21.64
N SER A 231 -9.93 2.40 20.99
CA SER A 231 -8.93 3.33 21.54
C SER A 231 -9.20 4.81 21.25
N VAL A 232 -10.40 5.18 20.80
CA VAL A 232 -10.70 6.58 20.46
C VAL A 232 -10.58 7.49 21.69
N PHE A 233 -9.66 8.44 21.65
CA PHE A 233 -9.43 9.37 22.75
C PHE A 233 -10.69 10.17 23.11
N GLY A 234 -10.94 10.34 24.40
CA GLY A 234 -12.11 11.08 24.91
C GLY A 234 -13.45 10.34 24.84
N LYS A 235 -13.55 9.21 24.11
CA LYS A 235 -14.74 8.35 24.12
C LYS A 235 -14.71 7.47 25.36
N LYS A 236 -15.75 7.56 26.19
CA LYS A 236 -15.86 6.83 27.48
C LYS A 236 -17.03 5.86 27.48
N GLY A 237 -16.95 4.84 28.32
CA GLY A 237 -18.01 3.84 28.54
C GLY A 237 -18.02 2.72 27.50
N GLY A 238 -18.74 1.64 27.81
CA GLY A 238 -18.76 0.43 26.98
C GLY A 238 -17.35 -0.17 26.82
N ASN A 239 -17.00 -0.51 25.58
CA ASN A 239 -15.69 -1.06 25.21
C ASN A 239 -14.65 0.02 24.87
N ASN A 240 -14.92 1.31 25.08
CA ASN A 240 -13.92 2.34 24.83
C ASN A 240 -12.85 2.31 25.93
N ILE A 241 -11.57 2.38 25.54
CA ILE A 241 -10.42 2.21 26.44
C ILE A 241 -10.18 3.44 27.32
N HIS A 242 -10.40 4.65 26.77
CA HIS A 242 -10.03 5.89 27.43
C HIS A 242 -10.78 6.09 28.76
N ASP A 243 -10.03 6.23 29.86
CA ASP A 243 -10.52 6.33 31.24
C ASP A 243 -11.52 5.22 31.64
N ASN A 244 -11.26 3.97 31.23
CA ASN A 244 -12.13 2.84 31.53
C ASN A 244 -11.48 1.83 32.51
N PRO A 245 -11.99 1.71 33.75
CA PRO A 245 -11.45 0.79 34.76
C PRO A 245 -11.44 -0.69 34.35
N ALA A 246 -12.24 -1.09 33.36
CA ALA A 246 -12.23 -2.46 32.82
C ALA A 246 -10.89 -2.82 32.13
N TYR A 247 -10.10 -1.80 31.76
CA TYR A 247 -8.78 -1.95 31.14
C TYR A 247 -7.62 -1.74 32.12
N ASP A 248 -7.91 -1.54 33.41
CA ASP A 248 -6.87 -1.45 34.44
C ASP A 248 -6.11 -2.77 34.55
N ALA A 249 -4.80 -2.70 34.81
CA ALA A 249 -3.93 -3.88 34.86
C ALA A 249 -4.41 -4.99 35.81
N GLY A 250 -5.10 -4.63 36.90
CA GLY A 250 -5.69 -5.58 37.84
C GLY A 250 -6.97 -6.28 37.35
N ALA A 251 -7.69 -5.68 36.39
CA ALA A 251 -8.93 -6.22 35.83
C ALA A 251 -8.69 -7.11 34.61
N LEU A 252 -7.68 -6.80 33.79
CA LEU A 252 -7.36 -7.51 32.55
C LEU A 252 -7.22 -9.04 32.67
N PRO A 253 -6.63 -9.62 33.74
CA PRO A 253 -6.50 -11.08 33.86
C PRO A 253 -7.84 -11.84 33.80
N ALA A 254 -8.96 -11.19 34.11
CA ALA A 254 -10.30 -11.79 34.00
C ALA A 254 -10.73 -12.05 32.54
N GLY A 255 -10.08 -11.42 31.56
CA GLY A 255 -10.31 -11.63 30.13
C GLY A 255 -9.56 -12.82 29.54
N ARG A 256 -8.93 -13.67 30.36
CA ARG A 256 -8.23 -14.88 29.93
C ARG A 256 -8.86 -16.11 30.57
N ASP A 257 -9.16 -17.11 29.76
CA ASP A 257 -9.59 -18.41 30.26
C ASP A 257 -8.41 -19.11 30.97
N ALA A 258 -8.59 -19.45 32.24
CA ALA A 258 -7.52 -19.98 33.08
C ALA A 258 -7.14 -21.45 32.74
N THR A 259 -8.00 -22.19 32.04
CA THR A 259 -7.79 -23.60 31.71
C THR A 259 -7.11 -23.76 30.36
N THR A 260 -7.54 -22.98 29.37
CA THR A 260 -7.07 -23.04 27.99
C THR A 260 -5.99 -22.00 27.68
N ASN A 261 -5.83 -21.00 28.56
CA ASN A 261 -4.96 -19.85 28.36
C ASN A 261 -5.32 -19.00 27.12
N ARG A 262 -6.54 -19.14 26.59
CA ARG A 262 -7.10 -18.35 25.49
C ARG A 262 -7.65 -17.02 26.01
N LEU A 263 -7.65 -15.98 25.17
CA LEU A 263 -8.40 -14.77 25.45
C LEU A 263 -9.90 -15.03 25.30
N ILE A 264 -10.69 -14.43 26.18
CA ILE A 264 -12.15 -14.50 26.11
C ILE A 264 -12.62 -13.47 25.07
N THR A 265 -13.30 -13.93 24.03
CA THR A 265 -13.88 -13.11 22.96
C THR A 265 -14.74 -11.97 23.54
N GLY A 266 -14.52 -10.74 23.07
CA GLY A 266 -15.24 -9.54 23.54
C GLY A 266 -14.81 -9.00 24.90
N SER A 267 -13.84 -9.62 25.59
CA SER A 267 -13.30 -9.10 26.85
C SER A 267 -12.42 -7.85 26.64
N PRO A 268 -12.24 -7.00 27.68
CA PRO A 268 -11.30 -5.88 27.62
C PRO A 268 -9.86 -6.30 27.23
N LEU A 269 -9.41 -7.47 27.68
CA LEU A 269 -8.09 -7.99 27.31
C LEU A 269 -8.00 -8.34 25.81
N ALA A 270 -9.04 -8.95 25.24
CA ALA A 270 -9.10 -9.20 23.79
C ALA A 270 -9.11 -7.89 22.99
N ASN A 271 -9.88 -6.89 23.43
CA ASN A 271 -9.94 -5.57 22.79
C ASN A 271 -8.60 -4.82 22.90
N LEU A 272 -7.89 -4.92 24.04
CA LEU A 272 -6.58 -4.31 24.20
C LEU A 272 -5.52 -4.99 23.33
N PHE A 273 -5.52 -6.33 23.27
CA PHE A 273 -4.62 -7.09 22.41
C PHE A 273 -4.86 -6.74 20.93
N HIS A 274 -6.12 -6.64 20.54
CA HIS A 274 -6.54 -6.18 19.23
C HIS A 274 -5.97 -4.80 18.87
N GLU A 275 -6.13 -3.80 19.74
CA GLU A 275 -5.59 -2.44 19.52
C GLU A 275 -4.07 -2.44 19.42
N GLN A 276 -3.38 -3.22 20.24
CA GLN A 276 -1.93 -3.38 20.15
C GLN A 276 -1.52 -3.91 18.76
N VAL A 277 -2.23 -4.91 18.22
CA VAL A 277 -1.96 -5.44 16.88
C VAL A 277 -2.21 -4.39 15.81
N ALA A 278 -3.36 -3.69 15.85
CA ALA A 278 -3.68 -2.63 14.89
C ALA A 278 -2.62 -1.52 14.87
N PHE A 279 -2.23 -1.01 16.03
CA PHE A 279 -1.23 0.05 16.12
C PHE A 279 0.16 -0.38 15.67
N THR A 280 0.55 -1.63 15.95
CA THR A 280 1.90 -2.11 15.62
C THR A 280 2.01 -2.51 14.16
N CYS A 281 0.92 -3.02 13.57
CA CYS A 281 0.97 -3.73 12.29
C CYS A 281 0.12 -3.10 11.18
N GLY A 282 -0.79 -2.17 11.49
CA GLY A 282 -1.68 -1.53 10.52
C GLY A 282 -1.02 -0.52 9.57
N ASP A 283 0.27 -0.23 9.76
CA ASP A 283 1.01 0.71 8.90
C ASP A 283 1.60 0.06 7.63
N CYS A 284 1.63 -1.28 7.54
CA CYS A 284 2.53 -2.00 6.60
C CYS A 284 1.91 -2.41 5.26
N HIS A 285 0.60 -2.25 5.06
CA HIS A 285 -0.13 -2.84 3.93
C HIS A 285 -0.86 -1.79 3.09
N LEU A 286 -1.51 -2.20 2.00
CA LEU A 286 -1.93 -1.28 0.92
C LEU A 286 -3.06 -0.31 1.30
N GLY A 287 -3.63 -0.40 2.50
CA GLY A 287 -4.61 0.56 3.00
C GLY A 287 -4.02 1.89 3.49
N SER A 288 -2.70 1.92 3.76
CA SER A 288 -1.98 3.06 4.33
C SER A 288 -0.71 3.35 3.54
N ALA A 289 -0.29 4.61 3.53
CA ALA A 289 1.04 5.02 3.06
C ALA A 289 2.12 4.77 4.13
N GLY A 290 1.73 4.39 5.35
CA GLY A 290 2.63 4.17 6.48
C GLY A 290 3.19 5.48 7.05
N ALA A 291 4.13 5.34 7.98
CA ALA A 291 4.70 6.47 8.71
C ALA A 291 5.61 7.37 7.86
N ASN A 292 6.20 6.88 6.76
CA ASN A 292 6.98 7.67 5.81
C ASN A 292 7.99 8.64 6.47
N ASN A 293 8.73 8.18 7.47
CA ASN A 293 9.58 9.04 8.30
C ASN A 293 10.99 8.50 8.56
N ARG A 294 11.44 7.49 7.81
CA ARG A 294 12.76 6.85 7.97
C ARG A 294 13.37 6.52 6.61
N TYR A 295 14.71 6.55 6.53
CA TYR A 295 15.43 6.10 5.34
C TYR A 295 15.01 4.68 4.95
N GLY A 296 14.61 4.51 3.70
CA GLY A 296 14.14 3.24 3.14
C GLY A 296 12.68 2.89 3.47
N ASP A 297 11.99 3.62 4.34
CA ASP A 297 10.57 3.40 4.69
C ASP A 297 9.68 4.45 4.02
N TYR A 298 9.67 4.44 2.68
CA TYR A 298 8.87 5.36 1.89
C TYR A 298 7.99 4.65 0.88
N ARG A 299 6.69 4.93 0.92
CA ARG A 299 5.70 4.40 -0.02
C ARG A 299 4.43 5.25 -0.04
N SER A 300 3.58 4.95 -1.01
CA SER A 300 2.18 5.36 -0.99
C SER A 300 1.29 4.18 -0.58
N SER A 301 -0.01 4.31 -0.75
CA SER A 301 -1.01 3.25 -0.54
C SER A 301 -1.50 2.65 -1.86
N GLY A 302 -2.12 1.48 -1.82
CA GLY A 302 -2.73 0.82 -2.98
C GLY A 302 -1.75 0.48 -4.10
N CYS A 303 -2.21 0.60 -5.34
CA CYS A 303 -1.40 0.26 -6.52
C CYS A 303 -0.10 1.08 -6.58
N THR A 304 -0.12 2.35 -6.17
CA THR A 304 1.07 3.21 -6.20
C THR A 304 2.13 2.84 -5.17
N ALA A 305 1.79 2.05 -4.14
CA ALA A 305 2.78 1.52 -3.19
C ALA A 305 3.89 0.75 -3.92
N CYS A 306 3.55 0.00 -4.98
CA CYS A 306 4.51 -0.73 -5.80
C CYS A 306 4.79 -0.02 -7.14
N HIS A 307 3.75 0.55 -7.75
CA HIS A 307 3.83 1.07 -9.11
C HIS A 307 4.40 2.48 -9.21
N MET A 308 4.54 3.22 -8.10
CA MET A 308 5.17 4.53 -8.04
C MET A 308 6.27 4.56 -6.96
N PRO A 309 7.43 3.93 -7.21
CA PRO A 309 8.46 3.77 -6.20
C PRO A 309 9.01 5.09 -5.68
N TYR A 310 9.35 5.10 -4.41
CA TYR A 310 10.06 6.19 -3.77
C TYR A 310 11.57 5.94 -3.85
N SER A 311 12.35 6.99 -3.63
CA SER A 311 13.79 6.85 -3.37
C SER A 311 13.98 6.44 -1.89
N LEU A 312 15.07 5.74 -1.57
CA LEU A 312 15.35 5.38 -0.17
C LEU A 312 15.53 6.60 0.73
N ASP A 313 16.03 7.71 0.19
CA ASP A 313 16.15 8.99 0.89
C ASP A 313 14.86 9.82 0.89
N GLY A 314 13.77 9.30 0.31
CA GLY A 314 12.49 10.01 0.21
C GLY A 314 12.47 11.14 -0.81
N ARG A 315 13.58 11.47 -1.48
CA ARG A 315 13.66 12.64 -2.35
C ARG A 315 13.24 12.32 -3.78
N SER A 316 12.56 13.27 -4.42
CA SER A 316 12.20 13.11 -5.83
C SER A 316 13.39 13.29 -6.75
N ARG A 317 13.52 12.40 -7.73
CA ARG A 317 14.42 12.53 -8.89
C ARG A 317 13.70 13.08 -10.12
N SER A 318 12.40 13.37 -10.02
CA SER A 318 11.65 14.07 -11.07
C SER A 318 12.19 15.47 -11.28
N LYS A 319 12.01 15.99 -12.49
CA LYS A 319 12.36 17.38 -12.84
C LYS A 319 11.20 18.37 -12.64
N ASP A 320 10.08 17.95 -12.02
CA ASP A 320 8.98 18.85 -11.67
C ASP A 320 9.52 20.09 -10.93
N PRO A 321 9.31 21.31 -11.46
CA PRO A 321 9.81 22.53 -10.83
C PRO A 321 9.11 22.86 -9.51
N ASN A 322 7.97 22.23 -9.20
CA ASN A 322 7.19 22.49 -7.99
C ASN A 322 7.48 21.51 -6.85
N VAL A 323 8.41 20.57 -7.03
CA VAL A 323 8.87 19.67 -5.97
C VAL A 323 10.16 20.22 -5.38
N ASN A 324 10.26 20.28 -4.04
CA ASN A 324 11.46 20.75 -3.38
C ASN A 324 12.66 19.85 -3.76
N LYS A 325 13.78 20.46 -4.13
CA LYS A 325 15.03 19.76 -4.48
C LYS A 325 16.13 19.97 -3.44
N LEU A 326 15.89 20.82 -2.46
CA LEU A 326 16.83 21.22 -1.42
C LEU A 326 16.59 20.49 -0.09
N GLU A 327 15.78 19.43 -0.11
CA GLU A 327 15.58 18.52 1.03
C GLU A 327 16.93 18.05 1.59
N PRO A 328 17.03 17.83 2.91
CA PRO A 328 18.20 17.22 3.54
C PRO A 328 18.61 15.91 2.85
N LEU A 329 19.88 15.57 2.93
CA LEU A 329 20.34 14.26 2.44
C LEU A 329 19.89 13.15 3.38
N ASP A 330 20.07 13.31 4.70
CA ASP A 330 19.57 12.36 5.67
C ASP A 330 18.07 12.60 5.92
N PRO A 331 17.20 11.63 5.59
CA PRO A 331 15.76 11.80 5.78
C PRO A 331 15.31 11.98 7.23
N THR A 332 16.13 11.63 8.22
CA THR A 332 15.79 11.92 9.63
C THR A 332 15.76 13.42 9.92
N ASP A 333 16.37 14.23 9.05
CA ASP A 333 16.42 15.68 9.15
C ASP A 333 15.28 16.36 8.37
N ILE A 334 14.39 15.60 7.72
CA ILE A 334 13.19 16.15 7.06
C ILE A 334 12.23 16.66 8.15
N GLU A 335 12.07 17.98 8.24
CA GLU A 335 11.16 18.60 9.20
C GLU A 335 9.70 18.42 8.79
N GLN A 336 8.83 18.19 9.77
CA GLN A 336 7.39 18.23 9.51
C GLN A 336 6.99 19.66 9.08
N PRO A 337 6.09 19.83 8.10
CA PRO A 337 5.29 18.83 7.40
C PRO A 337 5.85 18.44 6.02
N GLU A 338 7.15 18.60 5.78
CA GLU A 338 7.80 18.16 4.54
C GLU A 338 7.68 16.64 4.37
N ARG A 339 7.60 16.18 3.12
CA ARG A 339 7.21 14.80 2.81
C ARG A 339 8.12 14.18 1.78
N ALA A 340 8.32 12.88 1.93
CA ALA A 340 8.88 12.10 0.86
C ALA A 340 8.01 12.17 -0.41
N HIS A 341 8.70 12.11 -1.53
CA HIS A 341 8.15 12.16 -2.86
C HIS A 341 8.53 10.91 -3.64
N VAL A 342 7.67 10.54 -4.59
CA VAL A 342 7.97 9.49 -5.56
C VAL A 342 9.29 9.82 -6.28
N ARG A 343 10.06 8.77 -6.58
CA ARG A 343 11.36 8.88 -7.25
C ARG A 343 11.22 9.60 -8.59
N SER A 344 10.17 9.30 -9.33
CA SER A 344 9.87 9.92 -10.63
C SER A 344 8.38 9.86 -10.88
N HIS A 345 7.85 10.71 -11.76
CA HIS A 345 6.46 10.62 -12.19
C HIS A 345 6.31 9.57 -13.31
N ARG A 346 6.65 8.30 -13.00
CA ARG A 346 6.62 7.16 -13.93
C ARG A 346 6.13 5.90 -13.26
N ILE A 347 5.05 5.33 -13.80
CA ILE A 347 4.54 4.03 -13.39
C ILE A 347 5.55 2.94 -13.77
N ARG A 348 5.85 2.07 -12.81
CA ARG A 348 6.67 0.87 -12.99
C ARG A 348 5.78 -0.35 -13.17
N SER A 349 6.20 -1.31 -13.97
CA SER A 349 5.50 -2.58 -14.18
C SER A 349 6.46 -3.73 -13.87
N VAL A 350 6.17 -4.94 -14.32
CA VAL A 350 7.21 -5.98 -14.42
C VAL A 350 8.24 -5.56 -15.47
N LYS A 351 9.51 -5.89 -15.21
CA LYS A 351 10.59 -5.59 -16.16
C LYS A 351 10.36 -6.40 -17.43
N ARG A 352 10.34 -5.73 -18.59
CA ARG A 352 10.16 -6.42 -19.87
C ARG A 352 10.69 -5.61 -21.05
N THR A 353 11.04 -6.30 -22.12
CA THR A 353 11.24 -5.67 -23.43
C THR A 353 9.89 -5.58 -24.14
N LEU A 354 9.48 -4.37 -24.51
CA LEU A 354 8.25 -4.13 -25.27
C LEU A 354 8.42 -4.60 -26.72
N ALA A 355 7.30 -4.79 -27.44
CA ALA A 355 7.31 -5.26 -28.83
C ALA A 355 8.12 -4.36 -29.80
N ASN A 356 8.33 -3.09 -29.43
CA ASN A 356 9.13 -2.12 -30.18
C ASN A 356 10.63 -2.12 -29.77
N GLY A 357 11.07 -3.07 -28.94
CA GLY A 357 12.44 -3.19 -28.46
C GLY A 357 12.80 -2.26 -27.28
N GLN A 358 11.90 -1.40 -26.83
CA GLN A 358 12.14 -0.55 -25.66
C GLN A 358 12.15 -1.36 -24.37
N GLN A 359 13.07 -1.04 -23.46
CA GLN A 359 13.11 -1.63 -22.13
C GLN A 359 12.15 -0.89 -21.21
N GLN A 360 11.22 -1.62 -20.60
CA GLN A 360 10.39 -1.15 -19.51
C GLN A 360 11.07 -1.50 -18.19
N ASP A 361 11.37 -0.46 -17.41
CA ASP A 361 11.91 -0.65 -16.06
C ASP A 361 10.88 -1.35 -15.17
N GLY A 362 11.37 -2.30 -14.39
CA GLY A 362 10.61 -3.04 -13.40
C GLY A 362 10.40 -2.26 -12.10
N ILE A 363 9.50 -2.77 -11.27
CA ILE A 363 9.50 -2.50 -9.83
C ILE A 363 10.78 -3.11 -9.24
N ASP A 364 11.52 -2.33 -8.45
CA ASP A 364 12.76 -2.78 -7.83
C ASP A 364 12.53 -3.40 -6.44
N ASP A 365 13.44 -4.26 -6.01
CA ASP A 365 13.36 -4.92 -4.69
C ASP A 365 13.39 -3.92 -3.53
N TYR A 366 13.97 -2.73 -3.71
CA TYR A 366 13.95 -1.67 -2.71
C TYR A 366 12.53 -1.23 -2.35
N THR A 367 11.60 -1.33 -3.30
CA THR A 367 10.18 -1.08 -3.08
C THR A 367 9.59 -2.05 -2.05
N CYS A 368 10.05 -3.30 -2.04
CA CYS A 368 9.63 -4.32 -1.08
C CYS A 368 10.43 -4.25 0.22
N ALA A 369 11.73 -3.95 0.12
CA ALA A 369 12.64 -3.89 1.24
C ALA A 369 12.13 -2.90 2.29
N GLY A 370 11.62 -1.74 1.92
CA GLY A 370 11.11 -0.78 2.89
C GLY A 370 10.12 -1.35 3.92
N CYS A 371 9.27 -2.29 3.51
CA CYS A 371 8.26 -2.89 4.39
C CYS A 371 8.70 -4.23 5.00
N HIS A 372 9.36 -5.08 4.21
CA HIS A 372 9.63 -6.49 4.55
C HIS A 372 10.98 -6.70 5.24
N GLN A 373 11.31 -5.83 6.20
CA GLN A 373 12.56 -5.92 6.98
C GLN A 373 12.50 -6.92 8.14
N GLY A 374 11.33 -7.05 8.77
CA GLY A 374 11.15 -7.78 10.04
C GLY A 374 10.59 -9.19 9.94
N SER A 375 10.24 -9.63 8.74
CA SER A 375 9.55 -10.90 8.54
C SER A 375 10.55 -12.05 8.35
N ASN A 376 10.09 -13.24 8.72
CA ASN A 376 10.79 -14.52 8.62
C ASN A 376 11.02 -14.93 7.14
N ARG A 377 11.95 -14.24 6.46
CA ARG A 377 12.51 -14.53 5.13
C ARG A 377 11.91 -13.81 3.92
N THR A 378 11.24 -12.66 4.06
CA THR A 378 10.50 -12.09 2.92
C THR A 378 11.25 -11.07 2.04
N VAL A 379 12.33 -10.42 2.47
CA VAL A 379 13.17 -9.61 1.55
C VAL A 379 14.63 -9.57 1.97
N MET A 380 14.94 -9.23 3.22
CA MET A 380 16.35 -9.10 3.62
C MET A 380 17.11 -10.41 3.43
N GLN A 381 16.48 -11.53 3.77
CA GLN A 381 17.06 -12.85 3.56
C GLN A 381 17.10 -13.26 2.09
N TYR A 382 16.20 -12.74 1.23
CA TYR A 382 16.30 -12.91 -0.23
C TYR A 382 17.64 -12.38 -0.73
N TRP A 383 18.09 -11.26 -0.15
CA TRP A 383 19.39 -10.64 -0.40
C TRP A 383 20.57 -11.24 0.39
N GLY A 384 20.35 -12.30 1.19
CA GLY A 384 21.35 -12.90 2.07
C GLY A 384 21.65 -12.05 3.31
N ILE A 385 20.69 -11.24 3.76
CA ILE A 385 20.83 -10.39 4.94
C ILE A 385 19.85 -10.84 6.03
N ARG A 386 20.36 -11.27 7.18
CA ARG A 386 19.54 -11.59 8.34
C ARG A 386 19.37 -10.37 9.24
N LEU A 387 18.15 -10.16 9.73
CA LEU A 387 17.88 -9.21 10.81
C LEU A 387 18.22 -9.83 12.18
N ASP A 388 19.14 -9.22 12.89
CA ASP A 388 19.44 -9.40 14.31
C ASP A 388 18.84 -8.22 15.10
N GLN A 389 17.52 -8.23 15.24
CA GLN A 389 16.74 -7.11 15.78
C GLN A 389 17.29 -6.59 17.12
N ASN A 390 17.70 -7.50 18.01
CA ASN A 390 18.16 -7.21 19.36
C ASN A 390 19.68 -7.03 19.47
N GLN A 391 20.42 -7.18 18.36
CA GLN A 391 21.87 -7.18 18.30
C GLN A 391 22.49 -8.29 19.17
N ASP A 392 21.85 -9.45 19.21
CA ASP A 392 22.25 -10.58 20.05
C ASP A 392 23.65 -11.10 19.67
N LEU A 393 24.00 -11.10 18.37
CA LEU A 393 25.35 -11.46 17.91
C LEU A 393 26.39 -10.47 18.41
N ARG A 394 26.14 -9.17 18.26
CA ARG A 394 27.05 -8.11 18.72
C ARG A 394 27.24 -8.17 20.24
N ARG A 395 26.19 -8.51 20.98
CA ARG A 395 26.18 -8.57 22.45
C ARG A 395 26.72 -9.90 23.00
N GLY A 396 26.90 -10.91 22.16
CA GLY A 396 27.37 -12.23 22.58
C GLY A 396 26.32 -13.03 23.34
N VAL A 397 25.03 -12.83 23.05
CA VAL A 397 23.90 -13.45 23.76
C VAL A 397 22.98 -14.26 22.83
N GLN A 398 23.42 -14.56 21.61
CA GLN A 398 22.65 -15.33 20.64
C GLN A 398 22.28 -16.70 21.18
N TYR A 399 21.03 -17.08 20.95
CA TYR A 399 20.48 -18.39 21.24
C TYR A 399 20.05 -19.09 19.94
N PRO A 400 20.17 -20.43 19.81
CA PRO A 400 20.74 -21.37 20.79
C PRO A 400 22.28 -21.40 20.85
N VAL A 401 22.96 -20.87 19.84
CA VAL A 401 24.41 -20.92 19.72
C VAL A 401 24.92 -19.62 19.10
N MET A 402 26.18 -19.25 19.37
CA MET A 402 26.87 -18.14 18.70
C MET A 402 27.57 -18.65 17.43
N PRO A 403 27.55 -17.89 16.32
CA PRO A 403 28.34 -18.25 15.16
C PRO A 403 29.84 -18.11 15.48
N THR A 404 30.65 -18.94 14.84
CA THR A 404 32.12 -18.86 14.92
C THR A 404 32.62 -17.54 14.32
N LYS A 405 31.94 -17.04 13.28
CA LYS A 405 32.24 -15.80 12.59
C LYS A 405 30.96 -15.17 12.05
N PHE A 406 30.87 -13.85 12.11
CA PHE A 406 29.80 -13.10 11.44
C PHE A 406 30.31 -11.75 10.94
N THR A 407 29.63 -11.17 9.95
CA THR A 407 29.90 -9.83 9.42
C THR A 407 28.61 -9.03 9.36
N ASN A 408 28.64 -7.80 9.88
CA ASN A 408 27.50 -6.89 9.80
C ASN A 408 27.47 -6.13 8.46
N THR A 409 26.47 -5.29 8.27
CA THR A 409 26.23 -4.56 7.00
C THR A 409 26.83 -3.15 6.96
N ALA A 410 27.78 -2.80 7.84
CA ALA A 410 28.29 -1.42 7.93
C ALA A 410 28.98 -0.92 6.63
N LYS A 411 29.34 -1.84 5.73
CA LYS A 411 29.93 -1.55 4.41
C LYS A 411 28.98 -1.85 3.25
N ASP A 412 27.73 -2.24 3.53
CA ASP A 412 26.75 -2.59 2.52
C ASP A 412 26.01 -1.34 2.03
N THR A 413 26.35 -0.90 0.82
CA THR A 413 25.78 0.31 0.23
C THR A 413 24.33 0.14 -0.25
N ARG A 414 23.75 -1.07 -0.19
CA ARG A 414 22.31 -1.27 -0.42
C ARG A 414 21.49 -0.68 0.71
N LEU A 415 22.03 -0.66 1.94
CA LEU A 415 21.35 -0.18 3.14
C LEU A 415 21.93 1.12 3.68
N PHE A 416 23.26 1.29 3.58
CA PHE A 416 24.00 2.42 4.15
C PHE A 416 24.77 3.15 3.04
N ASP A 417 24.14 4.18 2.47
CA ASP A 417 24.69 4.95 1.37
C ASP A 417 25.72 5.98 1.91
N PRO A 418 27.00 5.93 1.49
CA PRO A 418 28.03 6.84 1.97
C PRO A 418 27.83 8.31 1.53
N VAL A 419 27.04 8.57 0.48
CA VAL A 419 26.69 9.92 0.02
C VAL A 419 25.62 10.52 0.92
N VAL A 420 24.58 9.73 1.21
CA VAL A 420 23.50 10.12 2.13
C VAL A 420 24.03 10.20 3.57
N ARG A 421 24.96 9.30 3.92
CA ARG A 421 25.51 9.10 5.27
C ARG A 421 24.44 8.72 6.29
N ASN A 422 23.41 8.00 5.85
CA ASN A 422 22.36 7.52 6.73
C ASN A 422 22.95 6.60 7.81
N ARG A 423 22.50 6.79 9.06
CA ARG A 423 22.92 5.96 10.21
C ARG A 423 22.08 4.71 10.37
N GLU A 424 20.87 4.75 9.81
CA GLU A 424 19.86 3.72 9.94
C GLU A 424 19.20 3.44 8.58
N PHE A 425 18.76 2.19 8.41
CA PHE A 425 17.86 1.75 7.36
C PHE A 425 16.59 1.22 8.03
N ASN A 426 15.46 1.87 7.79
CA ASN A 426 14.18 1.61 8.44
C ASN A 426 14.30 1.50 9.98
N GLY A 427 14.90 2.51 10.61
CA GLY A 427 15.03 2.62 12.07
C GLY A 427 16.03 1.64 12.71
N ARG A 428 16.90 1.01 11.92
CA ARG A 428 17.88 0.02 12.38
C ARG A 428 19.27 0.36 11.89
N ASN A 429 20.25 0.26 12.76
CA ASN A 429 21.65 0.50 12.40
C ASN A 429 22.32 -0.77 11.85
N ALA A 430 23.51 -0.59 11.29
CA ALA A 430 24.27 -1.65 10.63
C ALA A 430 24.59 -2.87 11.50
N ASN A 431 24.56 -2.77 12.83
CA ASN A 431 24.79 -3.92 13.71
C ASN A 431 23.58 -4.85 13.82
N GLN A 432 22.40 -4.41 13.39
CA GLN A 432 21.18 -5.22 13.40
C GLN A 432 20.97 -5.99 12.11
N TYR A 433 21.83 -5.80 11.10
CA TYR A 433 21.73 -6.54 9.85
C TYR A 433 23.04 -7.28 9.61
N ILE A 434 22.93 -8.59 9.41
CA ILE A 434 24.02 -9.55 9.32
C ILE A 434 24.11 -10.02 7.87
N LEU A 435 25.26 -9.81 7.25
CA LEU A 435 25.54 -10.12 5.85
C LEU A 435 26.18 -11.50 5.67
N PHE A 436 26.75 -12.05 6.74
CA PHE A 436 27.41 -13.35 6.75
C PHE A 436 27.40 -13.88 8.17
N GLU A 437 27.06 -15.15 8.34
CA GLU A 437 27.26 -15.88 9.59
C GLU A 437 27.66 -17.34 9.30
N ASP A 438 28.59 -17.84 10.09
CA ASP A 438 29.17 -19.19 9.97
C ASP A 438 29.15 -19.84 11.36
N TYR A 439 28.24 -20.77 11.57
CA TYR A 439 28.00 -21.46 12.83
C TYR A 439 28.87 -22.70 13.01
N ASP A 440 29.25 -23.40 11.94
CA ASP A 440 29.99 -24.66 12.01
C ASP A 440 31.49 -24.53 11.71
N GLY A 441 31.95 -23.34 11.30
CA GLY A 441 33.33 -23.01 11.02
C GLY A 441 33.82 -23.48 9.65
N ASP A 442 32.93 -23.87 8.74
CA ASP A 442 33.30 -24.36 7.40
C ASP A 442 33.60 -23.22 6.40
N ASN A 443 33.49 -21.96 6.82
CA ASN A 443 33.61 -20.73 6.03
C ASN A 443 32.54 -20.55 4.94
N ARG A 444 31.41 -21.23 5.04
CA ARG A 444 30.21 -20.93 4.25
C ARG A 444 29.26 -20.06 5.05
N ASP A 445 28.45 -19.32 4.31
CA ASP A 445 27.38 -18.54 4.91
C ASP A 445 26.20 -19.48 5.19
N ASP A 446 25.73 -19.50 6.42
CA ASP A 446 24.53 -20.23 6.84
C ASP A 446 23.23 -19.48 6.51
N THR A 447 23.34 -18.20 6.15
CA THR A 447 22.23 -17.37 5.67
C THR A 447 22.51 -16.76 4.29
N PRO A 448 22.89 -17.58 3.30
CA PRO A 448 23.20 -17.06 1.98
C PRO A 448 21.96 -16.45 1.33
N ALA A 449 22.18 -15.68 0.27
CA ALA A 449 21.09 -15.17 -0.54
C ALA A 449 20.28 -16.30 -1.17
N ASP A 450 19.02 -15.98 -1.52
CA ASP A 450 18.17 -16.93 -2.22
C ASP A 450 18.69 -17.20 -3.63
N VAL A 451 18.60 -18.45 -4.11
CA VAL A 451 19.10 -18.85 -5.44
C VAL A 451 18.47 -18.07 -6.59
N HIS A 452 17.23 -17.57 -6.43
CA HIS A 452 16.59 -16.73 -7.45
C HIS A 452 17.19 -15.32 -7.47
N TYR A 453 17.56 -14.78 -6.30
CA TYR A 453 18.28 -13.51 -6.22
C TYR A 453 19.65 -13.63 -6.88
N GLU A 454 20.38 -14.72 -6.61
CA GLU A 454 21.68 -14.99 -7.25
C GLU A 454 21.55 -15.14 -8.78
N ALA A 455 20.43 -15.69 -9.25
CA ALA A 455 20.09 -15.77 -10.67
C ALA A 455 19.65 -14.42 -11.28
N GLY A 456 19.56 -13.36 -10.48
CA GLY A 456 19.22 -12.00 -10.90
C GLY A 456 17.73 -11.71 -11.01
N LEU A 457 16.87 -12.55 -10.42
CA LEU A 457 15.44 -12.26 -10.31
C LEU A 457 15.21 -11.24 -9.19
N GLY A 458 14.23 -10.36 -9.39
CA GLY A 458 13.69 -9.51 -8.33
C GLY A 458 12.44 -10.12 -7.70
N CYS A 459 12.01 -9.57 -6.57
CA CYS A 459 10.81 -10.01 -5.86
C CYS A 459 9.59 -10.00 -6.80
N ILE A 460 9.47 -8.98 -7.65
CA ILE A 460 8.33 -8.82 -8.55
C ILE A 460 8.26 -9.91 -9.64
N ASP A 461 9.36 -10.60 -9.95
CA ASP A 461 9.35 -11.68 -10.92
C ASP A 461 8.58 -12.91 -10.41
N CYS A 462 8.49 -13.07 -9.08
CA CYS A 462 7.70 -14.10 -8.42
C CYS A 462 6.34 -13.60 -7.92
N HIS A 463 6.22 -12.29 -7.65
CA HIS A 463 5.02 -11.67 -7.06
C HIS A 463 4.15 -10.88 -8.06
N GLY A 464 4.58 -10.71 -9.31
CA GLY A 464 3.88 -9.95 -10.34
C GLY A 464 2.99 -10.82 -11.23
N SER A 465 1.85 -11.29 -10.71
CA SER A 465 0.85 -12.05 -11.49
C SER A 465 -0.49 -11.34 -11.63
#